data_AF-A0A1N6QLH9-F1
#
_entry.id   AF-A0A1N6QLH9-F1
#
_cell.length_a   1.000
_cell.length_b   1.000
_cell.length_c   1.000
_cell.angle_alpha   90.00
_cell.angle_beta   90.00
_cell.angle_gamma   90.00
#
_symmetry.space_group_name_H-M   'P 1'
#
loop_
_entity.id
_entity.type
_entity.pdbx_description
1 polymer ?
#
loop_
_entity_poly.entity_id
_entity_poly.type
_entity_poly.pdbx_seq_one_letter_code
_entity_poly.pdbx_strand_id
1 'polypeptide(L)'
;MKLRHLVLVLGDQLDLEASGFDGFDPAQDAVWMAEVDDEASHVWSIQPRIAIFLAAMRHFAHALVEAGRTVHYTRLDGEGNRGSLAAELELAIRTHRPQGLVMTAPGEHRVLEALQAVAAAEGVPLQIREDRNFFCTVREFAAHARGRRQLRMEFFYREQRRRHGVLMDGEEPVGGQWNYDADNRAAFGKQGPGLVPEAPAFRPDALTRSVLDMVAERFADRPGNLANFAWPVTRAQALEALDDFVRHRLADFGHWQDAMWPGEPWLWHSRLSAAMNLKLLHPREVVAAAEKAYRAGHVPLASAEGFIRQILGWREYVRGIYWTRMPRYLELNALDAQETLPAFYWTGETPMACLADAIGQTLEHGYAHHIQRLMITGLYALLFGVEPRQVHAWYLAVYVDAVEWVELPNTLGMSQFGDGGLMGSKPYVATGRYIERMSAGSLCGRCRFKPAERLGDDACPFTTLYWDFLARHEERLSANPRMTMQLRNLQRLDAHERQRIAERSAAIRRGEIAG
;
A
#
# COMPACT_ATOMS: atom_id res chain seq x y z
N MET A 1 -38.72 -17.49 -10.64
CA MET A 1 -38.55 -16.16 -11.26
C MET A 1 -37.17 -16.13 -11.92
N LYS A 2 -36.99 -15.42 -13.04
CA LYS A 2 -35.64 -15.21 -13.60
C LYS A 2 -34.91 -14.18 -12.71
N LEU A 3 -33.64 -14.44 -12.40
CA LEU A 3 -32.81 -13.51 -11.64
C LEU A 3 -32.64 -12.21 -12.44
N ARG A 4 -32.99 -11.06 -11.84
CA ARG A 4 -32.88 -9.74 -12.47
C ARG A 4 -31.42 -9.32 -12.52
N HIS A 5 -30.79 -9.07 -11.37
CA HIS A 5 -29.37 -8.74 -11.30
C HIS A 5 -28.56 -9.73 -10.47
N LEU A 6 -27.36 -10.03 -10.93
CA LEU A 6 -26.29 -10.60 -10.12
C LEU A 6 -25.30 -9.48 -9.77
N VAL A 7 -25.23 -9.11 -8.50
CA VAL A 7 -24.32 -8.07 -8.00
C VAL A 7 -22.98 -8.70 -7.64
N LEU A 8 -21.93 -8.32 -8.37
CA LEU A 8 -20.57 -8.83 -8.16
C LEU A 8 -19.91 -8.05 -7.02
N VAL A 9 -19.44 -8.76 -6.00
CA VAL A 9 -18.68 -8.20 -4.87
C VAL A 9 -17.31 -8.87 -4.83
N LEU A 10 -16.27 -8.06 -5.01
CA LEU A 10 -14.89 -8.52 -4.97
C LEU A 10 -14.30 -8.45 -3.55
N GLY A 11 -13.14 -9.08 -3.36
CA GLY A 11 -12.51 -9.19 -2.03
C GLY A 11 -12.13 -7.86 -1.37
N ASP A 12 -11.98 -6.80 -2.16
CA ASP A 12 -11.70 -5.44 -1.70
C ASP A 12 -12.95 -4.54 -1.64
N GLN A 13 -14.17 -5.12 -1.70
CA GLN A 13 -15.43 -4.37 -1.84
C GLN A 13 -16.44 -4.63 -0.71
N LEU A 14 -15.95 -4.85 0.51
CA LEU A 14 -16.76 -5.36 1.63
C LEU A 14 -17.55 -4.24 2.34
N ASP A 15 -18.45 -3.60 1.58
CA ASP A 15 -19.28 -2.48 2.00
C ASP A 15 -20.77 -2.76 1.71
N LEU A 16 -21.60 -2.77 2.77
CA LEU A 16 -23.05 -3.02 2.65
C LEU A 16 -23.77 -1.87 1.92
N GLU A 17 -23.19 -0.67 1.90
CA GLU A 17 -23.72 0.54 1.27
C GLU A 17 -23.08 0.84 -0.10
N ALA A 18 -22.30 -0.11 -0.63
CA ALA A 18 -21.65 0.02 -1.93
C ALA A 18 -22.67 0.33 -3.05
N SER A 19 -22.25 1.11 -4.04
CA SER A 19 -23.12 1.54 -5.14
C SER A 19 -23.68 0.38 -5.96
N GLY A 20 -23.00 -0.77 -5.98
CA GLY A 20 -23.52 -2.03 -6.53
C GLY A 20 -24.89 -2.44 -5.99
N PHE A 21 -25.24 -2.01 -4.77
CA PHE A 21 -26.51 -2.33 -4.11
C PHE A 21 -27.60 -1.27 -4.27
N ASP A 22 -27.35 -0.14 -4.96
CA ASP A 22 -28.42 0.85 -5.17
C ASP A 22 -29.58 0.23 -5.98
N GLY A 23 -30.78 0.25 -5.41
CA GLY A 23 -31.96 -0.37 -6.02
C GLY A 23 -31.98 -1.90 -5.98
N PHE A 24 -31.15 -2.53 -5.14
CA PHE A 24 -31.16 -3.98 -4.90
C PHE A 24 -32.53 -4.43 -4.40
N ASP A 25 -33.11 -5.44 -5.05
CA ASP A 25 -34.37 -6.07 -4.67
C ASP A 25 -34.09 -7.51 -4.21
N PRO A 26 -34.19 -7.82 -2.90
CA PRO A 26 -33.94 -9.17 -2.38
C PRO A 26 -34.80 -10.29 -2.99
N ALA A 27 -35.94 -9.96 -3.59
CA ALA A 27 -36.81 -10.94 -4.25
C ALA A 27 -36.38 -11.24 -5.69
N GLN A 28 -35.54 -10.39 -6.31
CA GLN A 28 -35.19 -10.46 -7.72
C GLN A 28 -33.69 -10.47 -8.00
N ASP A 29 -32.87 -10.08 -7.03
CA ASP A 29 -31.42 -9.96 -7.17
C ASP A 29 -30.69 -10.90 -6.21
N ALA A 30 -29.43 -11.20 -6.55
CA ALA A 30 -28.54 -11.99 -5.72
C ALA A 30 -27.13 -11.39 -5.78
N VAL A 31 -26.31 -11.70 -4.79
CA VAL A 31 -24.91 -11.33 -4.71
C VAL A 31 -24.05 -12.48 -5.17
N TRP A 32 -22.97 -12.20 -5.88
CA TRP A 32 -21.93 -13.17 -6.23
C TRP A 32 -20.60 -12.77 -5.60
N MET A 33 -19.95 -13.73 -4.97
CA MET A 33 -18.61 -13.64 -4.41
C MET A 33 -17.86 -14.96 -4.68
N ALA A 34 -16.57 -14.88 -4.98
CA ALA A 34 -15.76 -16.08 -5.20
C ALA A 34 -14.35 -15.90 -4.63
N GLU A 35 -13.89 -16.91 -3.88
CA GLU A 35 -12.50 -17.09 -3.50
C GLU A 35 -11.82 -17.98 -4.55
N VAL A 36 -10.71 -17.56 -5.13
CA VAL A 36 -10.04 -18.29 -6.23
C VAL A 36 -8.51 -18.24 -6.11
N ASP A 37 -7.83 -19.28 -6.60
CA ASP A 37 -6.36 -19.39 -6.51
C ASP A 37 -5.62 -18.31 -7.29
N ASP A 38 -6.16 -17.86 -8.42
CA ASP A 38 -5.53 -16.86 -9.30
C ASP A 38 -5.29 -15.52 -8.57
N GLU A 39 -6.21 -15.09 -7.70
CA GLU A 39 -6.02 -13.84 -6.93
C GLU A 39 -4.92 -13.97 -5.88
N ALA A 40 -4.67 -15.17 -5.37
CA ALA A 40 -3.53 -15.44 -4.50
C ALA A 40 -2.23 -15.68 -5.30
N SER A 41 -2.30 -16.03 -6.59
CA SER A 41 -1.15 -16.56 -7.37
C SER A 41 -0.65 -15.65 -8.49
N HIS A 42 -1.43 -14.66 -8.94
CA HIS A 42 -0.99 -13.68 -9.94
C HIS A 42 0.24 -12.89 -9.46
N VAL A 43 0.36 -12.70 -8.14
CA VAL A 43 1.62 -12.43 -7.44
C VAL A 43 1.81 -13.47 -6.35
N TRP A 44 3.06 -13.69 -5.92
CA TRP A 44 3.39 -14.70 -4.91
C TRP A 44 3.00 -14.25 -3.49
N SER A 45 1.70 -14.03 -3.27
CA SER A 45 1.13 -13.48 -2.03
C SER A 45 1.51 -14.29 -0.80
N ILE A 46 1.87 -13.59 0.27
CA ILE A 46 2.19 -14.21 1.56
C ILE A 46 0.92 -14.64 2.30
N GLN A 47 1.05 -15.60 3.21
CA GLN A 47 -0.08 -16.17 3.93
C GLN A 47 -0.94 -15.11 4.67
N PRO A 48 -0.36 -14.13 5.42
CA PRO A 48 -1.15 -13.07 6.07
C PRO A 48 -2.05 -12.28 5.12
N ARG A 49 -1.56 -11.98 3.91
CA ARG A 49 -2.33 -11.24 2.88
C ARG A 49 -3.48 -12.09 2.36
N ILE A 50 -3.25 -13.37 2.08
CA ILE A 50 -4.32 -14.27 1.64
C ILE A 50 -5.40 -14.39 2.74
N ALA A 51 -4.96 -14.65 3.97
CA ALA A 51 -5.85 -14.89 5.11
C ALA A 51 -6.78 -13.70 5.40
N ILE A 52 -6.28 -12.46 5.39
CA ILE A 52 -7.11 -11.29 5.72
C ILE A 52 -8.23 -11.06 4.70
N PHE A 53 -7.94 -11.20 3.40
CA PHE A 53 -8.94 -11.05 2.34
C PHE A 53 -10.02 -12.13 2.47
N LEU A 54 -9.62 -13.40 2.57
CA LEU A 54 -10.58 -14.50 2.66
C LEU A 54 -11.41 -14.47 3.95
N ALA A 55 -10.79 -14.16 5.09
CA ALA A 55 -11.52 -14.04 6.35
C ALA A 55 -12.54 -12.91 6.29
N ALA A 56 -12.15 -11.73 5.80
CA ALA A 56 -13.05 -10.60 5.68
C ALA A 56 -14.19 -10.87 4.67
N MET A 57 -13.89 -11.53 3.54
CA MET A 57 -14.91 -11.93 2.56
C MET A 57 -15.96 -12.87 3.16
N ARG A 58 -15.55 -13.91 3.91
CA ARG A 58 -16.49 -14.85 4.53
C ARG A 58 -17.36 -14.17 5.59
N HIS A 59 -16.78 -13.28 6.39
CA HIS A 59 -17.52 -12.45 7.35
C HIS A 59 -18.52 -11.53 6.65
N PHE A 60 -18.12 -10.90 5.55
CA PHE A 60 -18.99 -10.04 4.77
C PHE A 60 -20.14 -10.81 4.10
N ALA A 61 -19.88 -12.03 3.62
CA ALA A 61 -20.93 -12.89 3.08
C ALA A 61 -22.02 -13.21 4.12
N HIS A 62 -21.63 -13.46 5.38
CA HIS A 62 -22.60 -13.59 6.47
C HIS A 62 -23.36 -12.29 6.71
N ALA A 63 -22.68 -11.14 6.75
CA ALA A 63 -23.34 -9.84 6.93
C ALA A 63 -24.33 -9.52 5.80
N LEU A 64 -24.06 -9.94 4.57
CA LEU A 64 -24.99 -9.81 3.44
C LEU A 64 -26.24 -10.68 3.63
N VAL A 65 -26.09 -11.91 4.10
CA VAL A 65 -27.21 -12.82 4.42
C VAL A 65 -28.04 -12.26 5.57
N GLU A 66 -27.40 -11.76 6.63
CA GLU A 66 -28.07 -11.11 7.75
C GLU A 66 -28.85 -9.85 7.31
N ALA A 67 -28.34 -9.13 6.32
CA ALA A 67 -29.03 -8.01 5.66
C ALA A 67 -30.15 -8.45 4.70
N GLY A 68 -30.51 -9.74 4.67
CA GLY A 68 -31.59 -10.29 3.86
C GLY A 68 -31.26 -10.46 2.37
N ARG A 69 -29.98 -10.48 1.99
CA ARG A 69 -29.55 -10.64 0.60
C ARG A 69 -29.25 -12.10 0.30
N THR A 70 -29.72 -12.59 -0.84
CA THR A 70 -29.32 -13.91 -1.37
C THR A 70 -27.86 -13.84 -1.81
N VAL A 71 -27.01 -14.76 -1.35
CA VAL A 71 -25.57 -14.78 -1.67
C VAL A 71 -25.18 -16.11 -2.32
N HIS A 72 -24.58 -16.03 -3.50
CA HIS A 72 -23.87 -17.12 -4.17
C HIS A 72 -22.38 -16.96 -3.88
N TYR A 73 -21.87 -17.76 -2.94
CA TYR A 73 -20.49 -17.69 -2.47
C TYR A 73 -19.71 -18.94 -2.87
N THR A 74 -18.68 -18.78 -3.70
CA THR A 74 -17.71 -19.86 -3.99
C THR A 74 -16.57 -19.80 -2.98
N ARG A 75 -16.36 -20.87 -2.22
CA ARG A 75 -15.20 -21.04 -1.33
C ARG A 75 -13.98 -21.57 -2.07
N LEU A 76 -12.79 -21.20 -1.61
CA LEU A 76 -11.52 -21.63 -2.20
C LEU A 76 -11.34 -23.15 -2.06
N ASP A 77 -11.73 -23.68 -0.92
CA ASP A 77 -11.76 -25.10 -0.57
C ASP A 77 -13.06 -25.82 -0.99
N GLY A 78 -13.91 -25.15 -1.77
CA GLY A 78 -15.16 -25.71 -2.28
C GLY A 78 -14.96 -26.66 -3.46
N GLU A 79 -15.72 -27.75 -3.51
CA GLU A 79 -15.76 -28.64 -4.67
C GLU A 79 -16.24 -27.89 -5.92
N GLY A 80 -15.57 -28.11 -7.05
CA GLY A 80 -15.95 -27.52 -8.33
C GLY A 80 -15.48 -26.08 -8.55
N ASN A 81 -14.71 -25.50 -7.63
CA ASN A 81 -14.02 -24.22 -7.84
C ASN A 81 -13.14 -24.27 -9.10
N ARG A 82 -13.26 -23.26 -9.95
CA ARG A 82 -12.64 -23.16 -11.29
C ARG A 82 -11.33 -22.39 -11.30
N GLY A 83 -10.89 -21.87 -10.16
CA GLY A 83 -9.55 -21.32 -9.96
C GLY A 83 -9.35 -19.85 -10.38
N SER A 84 -10.31 -19.22 -11.09
CA SER A 84 -10.25 -17.79 -11.44
C SER A 84 -11.61 -17.10 -11.36
N LEU A 85 -11.62 -15.78 -11.10
CA LEU A 85 -12.84 -14.98 -11.04
C LEU A 85 -13.62 -15.03 -12.35
N ALA A 86 -12.91 -15.06 -13.48
CA ALA A 86 -13.51 -15.15 -14.81
C ALA A 86 -14.29 -16.47 -15.00
N ALA A 87 -13.67 -17.60 -14.64
CA ALA A 87 -14.30 -18.92 -14.79
C ALA A 87 -15.45 -19.13 -13.80
N GLU A 88 -15.32 -18.61 -12.57
CA GLU A 88 -16.41 -18.64 -11.58
C GLU A 88 -17.59 -17.76 -11.99
N LEU A 89 -17.32 -16.58 -12.57
CA LEU A 89 -18.39 -15.71 -13.09
C LEU A 89 -19.10 -16.35 -14.29
N GLU A 90 -18.36 -16.95 -15.23
CA GLU A 90 -18.93 -17.69 -16.36
C GLU A 90 -19.88 -18.79 -15.87
N LEU A 91 -19.45 -19.58 -14.88
CA LEU A 91 -20.27 -20.62 -14.27
C LEU A 91 -21.53 -20.03 -13.61
N ALA A 92 -21.39 -18.93 -12.87
CA ALA A 92 -22.51 -18.27 -12.19
C ALA A 92 -23.54 -17.72 -13.19
N ILE A 93 -23.09 -17.09 -14.28
CA ILE A 93 -23.96 -16.60 -15.35
C ILE A 93 -24.76 -17.74 -15.97
N ARG A 94 -24.11 -18.86 -16.32
CA ARG A 94 -24.77 -20.00 -16.95
C ARG A 94 -25.76 -20.70 -16.03
N THR A 95 -25.43 -20.77 -14.74
CA THR A 95 -26.24 -21.41 -13.70
C THR A 95 -27.48 -20.58 -13.37
N HIS A 96 -27.30 -19.30 -13.07
CA HIS A 96 -28.36 -18.44 -12.53
C HIS A 96 -29.11 -17.65 -13.61
N ARG A 97 -28.53 -17.53 -14.82
CA ARG A 97 -29.09 -16.82 -15.98
C ARG A 97 -29.63 -15.42 -15.63
N PRO A 98 -28.81 -14.54 -15.02
CA PRO A 98 -29.23 -13.19 -14.67
C PRO A 98 -29.59 -12.38 -15.93
N GLN A 99 -30.51 -11.43 -15.80
CA GLN A 99 -30.80 -10.46 -16.87
C GLN A 99 -29.69 -9.40 -17.01
N GLY A 100 -28.95 -9.12 -15.94
CA GLY A 100 -27.79 -8.22 -15.96
C GLY A 100 -26.84 -8.45 -14.79
N LEU A 101 -25.62 -7.95 -14.95
CA LEU A 101 -24.61 -7.90 -13.90
C LEU A 101 -24.45 -6.46 -13.41
N VAL A 102 -24.22 -6.29 -12.12
CA VAL A 102 -23.91 -4.98 -11.53
C VAL A 102 -22.65 -5.13 -10.69
N MET A 103 -21.71 -4.19 -10.81
CA MET A 103 -20.47 -4.23 -10.05
C MET A 103 -20.04 -2.81 -9.66
N THR A 104 -19.57 -2.62 -8.43
CA THR A 104 -18.84 -1.39 -8.07
C THR A 104 -17.48 -1.43 -8.76
N ALA A 105 -16.99 -0.32 -9.32
CA ALA A 105 -15.70 -0.28 -10.02
C ALA A 105 -14.59 -1.00 -9.21
N PRO A 106 -13.86 -1.96 -9.81
CA PRO A 106 -12.92 -2.81 -9.09
C PRO A 106 -11.66 -2.04 -8.68
N GLY A 107 -10.83 -2.67 -7.84
CA GLY A 107 -9.53 -2.14 -7.45
C GLY A 107 -8.39 -2.37 -8.45
N GLU A 108 -8.60 -3.21 -9.49
CA GLU A 108 -7.55 -3.61 -10.43
C GLU A 108 -8.04 -3.61 -11.88
N HIS A 109 -7.15 -3.21 -12.80
CA HIS A 109 -7.39 -3.15 -14.24
C HIS A 109 -7.52 -4.55 -14.84
N ARG A 110 -6.66 -5.50 -14.42
CA ARG A 110 -6.73 -6.91 -14.83
C ARG A 110 -8.10 -7.51 -14.54
N VAL A 111 -8.60 -7.31 -13.32
CA VAL A 111 -9.91 -7.82 -12.88
C VAL A 111 -11.04 -7.16 -13.67
N LEU A 112 -10.96 -5.84 -13.91
CA LEU A 112 -11.93 -5.13 -14.74
C LEU A 112 -12.03 -5.76 -16.15
N GLU A 113 -10.89 -5.93 -16.82
CA GLU A 113 -10.83 -6.50 -18.17
C GLU A 113 -11.35 -7.93 -18.21
N ALA A 114 -10.96 -8.77 -17.25
CA ALA A 114 -11.37 -10.16 -17.18
C ALA A 114 -12.89 -10.31 -17.03
N LEU A 115 -13.52 -9.56 -16.12
CA LEU A 115 -14.96 -9.65 -15.88
C LEU A 115 -15.78 -9.02 -17.02
N GLN A 116 -15.30 -7.95 -17.64
CA GLN A 116 -15.90 -7.38 -18.84
C GLN A 116 -15.87 -8.36 -20.01
N ALA A 117 -14.75 -9.07 -20.20
CA ALA A 117 -14.62 -10.08 -21.25
C ALA A 117 -15.62 -11.23 -21.07
N VAL A 118 -15.79 -11.74 -19.85
CA VAL A 118 -16.78 -12.79 -19.54
C VAL A 118 -18.21 -12.31 -19.77
N ALA A 119 -18.57 -11.13 -19.28
CA ALA A 119 -19.91 -10.57 -19.49
C ALA A 119 -20.24 -10.39 -20.98
N ALA A 120 -19.27 -9.92 -21.78
CA ALA A 120 -19.41 -9.78 -23.22
C ALA A 120 -19.55 -11.12 -23.94
N ALA A 121 -18.74 -12.12 -23.56
CA ALA A 121 -18.77 -13.46 -24.14
C ALA A 121 -20.10 -14.19 -23.89
N GLU A 122 -20.67 -14.02 -22.70
CA GLU A 122 -21.98 -14.60 -22.33
C GLU A 122 -23.18 -13.74 -22.75
N GLY A 123 -22.95 -12.56 -23.34
CA GLY A 123 -24.01 -11.66 -23.81
C GLY A 123 -24.86 -11.04 -22.71
N VAL A 124 -24.32 -10.89 -21.49
CA VAL A 124 -25.02 -10.32 -20.33
C VAL A 124 -24.53 -8.88 -20.10
N PRO A 125 -25.43 -7.88 -20.00
CA PRO A 125 -25.01 -6.50 -19.77
C PRO A 125 -24.37 -6.35 -18.39
N LEU A 126 -23.17 -5.77 -18.33
CA LEU A 126 -22.47 -5.43 -17.09
C LEU A 126 -22.54 -3.91 -16.83
N GLN A 127 -23.20 -3.53 -15.75
CA GLN A 127 -23.22 -2.16 -15.25
C GLN A 127 -22.10 -1.95 -14.22
N ILE A 128 -21.09 -1.17 -14.58
CA ILE A 128 -20.04 -0.74 -13.64
C ILE A 128 -20.46 0.58 -12.99
N ARG A 129 -20.55 0.58 -11.67
CA ARG A 129 -20.97 1.72 -10.86
C ARG A 129 -19.78 2.39 -10.19
N GLU A 130 -19.93 3.67 -9.91
CA GLU A 130 -18.90 4.47 -9.26
C GLU A 130 -18.64 4.00 -7.83
N ASP A 131 -17.37 3.92 -7.46
CA ASP A 131 -16.98 3.55 -6.09
C ASP A 131 -17.01 4.77 -5.17
N ARG A 132 -18.07 4.85 -4.34
CA ARG A 132 -18.32 5.94 -3.39
C ARG A 132 -17.41 5.94 -2.17
N ASN A 133 -16.60 4.89 -1.98
CA ASN A 133 -15.61 4.84 -0.90
C ASN A 133 -14.52 5.91 -1.04
N PHE A 134 -14.37 6.51 -2.21
CA PHE A 134 -13.39 7.56 -2.50
C PHE A 134 -13.99 8.97 -2.42
N PHE A 135 -13.16 9.94 -2.05
CA PHE A 135 -13.56 11.34 -2.04
C PHE A 135 -13.70 11.92 -3.45
N CYS A 136 -12.81 11.47 -4.34
CA CYS A 136 -12.67 11.98 -5.69
C CYS A 136 -12.96 10.88 -6.72
N THR A 137 -13.76 11.22 -7.73
CA THR A 137 -14.04 10.32 -8.85
C THR A 137 -12.88 10.29 -9.83
N VAL A 138 -12.75 9.21 -10.62
CA VAL A 138 -11.73 9.13 -11.68
C VAL A 138 -11.89 10.27 -12.69
N ARG A 139 -13.13 10.64 -13.00
CA ARG A 139 -13.45 11.75 -13.91
C ARG A 139 -13.01 13.09 -13.34
N GLU A 140 -13.20 13.32 -12.05
CA GLU A 140 -12.77 14.55 -11.36
C GLU A 140 -11.25 14.64 -11.30
N PHE A 141 -10.57 13.52 -11.03
CA PHE A 141 -9.12 13.48 -11.07
C PHE A 141 -8.59 13.74 -12.49
N ALA A 142 -9.21 13.16 -13.52
CA ALA A 142 -8.85 13.42 -14.91
C ALA A 142 -9.05 14.90 -15.28
N ALA A 143 -10.05 15.57 -14.72
CA ALA A 143 -10.24 17.02 -14.87
C ALA A 143 -9.13 17.81 -14.16
N HIS A 144 -8.75 17.42 -12.93
CA HIS A 144 -7.60 18.00 -12.23
C HIS A 144 -6.31 17.86 -13.05
N ALA A 145 -6.07 16.70 -13.64
CA ALA A 145 -4.83 16.42 -14.37
C ALA A 145 -4.76 17.10 -15.75
N ARG A 146 -5.89 17.48 -16.34
CA ARG A 146 -5.97 18.01 -17.71
C ARG A 146 -5.14 19.29 -17.86
N GLY A 147 -4.29 19.34 -18.87
CA GLY A 147 -3.46 20.50 -19.20
C GLY A 147 -2.27 20.75 -18.26
N ARG A 148 -2.10 19.94 -17.20
CA ARG A 148 -0.96 20.07 -16.28
C ARG A 148 0.21 19.21 -16.75
N ARG A 149 1.36 19.86 -16.98
CA ARG A 149 2.61 19.15 -17.34
C ARG A 149 3.16 18.30 -16.19
N GLN A 150 2.91 18.70 -14.95
CA GLN A 150 3.33 17.97 -13.76
C GLN A 150 2.19 17.94 -12.75
N LEU A 151 1.94 16.76 -12.19
CA LEU A 151 0.99 16.59 -11.11
C LEU A 151 1.72 16.76 -9.78
N ARG A 152 1.04 17.36 -8.80
CA ARG A 152 1.55 17.55 -7.45
C ARG A 152 0.43 17.24 -6.47
N MET A 153 0.68 16.26 -5.59
CA MET A 153 -0.28 15.88 -4.54
C MET A 153 -0.73 17.10 -3.73
N GLU A 154 0.18 18.03 -3.42
CA GLU A 154 -0.14 19.23 -2.65
C GLU A 154 -1.29 20.06 -3.27
N PHE A 155 -1.26 20.34 -4.57
CA PHE A 155 -2.33 21.13 -5.21
C PHE A 155 -3.65 20.36 -5.24
N PHE A 156 -3.60 19.06 -5.53
CA PHE A 156 -4.76 18.19 -5.48
C PHE A 156 -5.38 18.16 -4.06
N TYR A 157 -4.56 18.01 -3.02
CA TYR A 157 -5.00 17.98 -1.63
C TYR A 157 -5.65 19.30 -1.18
N ARG A 158 -5.11 20.45 -1.59
CA ARG A 158 -5.74 21.76 -1.35
C ARG A 158 -7.12 21.85 -1.99
N GLU A 159 -7.29 21.34 -3.21
CA GLU A 159 -8.59 21.27 -3.89
C GLU A 159 -9.57 20.36 -3.12
N GLN A 160 -9.11 19.19 -2.67
CA GLN A 160 -9.96 18.26 -1.90
C GLN A 160 -10.39 18.84 -0.55
N ARG A 161 -9.48 19.51 0.18
CA ARG A 161 -9.82 20.14 1.46
C ARG A 161 -10.87 21.23 1.33
N ARG A 162 -10.75 22.12 0.34
CA ARG A 162 -11.78 23.14 0.06
C ARG A 162 -13.11 22.48 -0.29
N ARG A 163 -13.09 21.51 -1.20
CA ARG A 163 -14.29 20.84 -1.69
C ARG A 163 -15.08 20.14 -0.57
N HIS A 164 -14.38 19.55 0.38
CA HIS A 164 -14.99 18.76 1.45
C HIS A 164 -15.06 19.49 2.80
N GLY A 165 -14.60 20.74 2.89
CA GLY A 165 -14.62 21.54 4.11
C GLY A 165 -13.72 20.99 5.24
N VAL A 166 -12.75 20.14 4.92
CA VAL A 166 -11.94 19.42 5.92
C VAL A 166 -10.82 20.32 6.44
N LEU A 167 -10.80 20.57 7.75
CA LEU A 167 -9.89 21.50 8.41
C LEU A 167 -9.91 22.90 7.76
N MET A 168 -11.08 23.38 7.36
CA MET A 168 -11.27 24.71 6.76
C MET A 168 -11.97 25.66 7.74
N ASP A 169 -11.56 26.94 7.71
CA ASP A 169 -12.24 28.08 8.35
C ASP A 169 -12.71 29.03 7.24
N GLY A 170 -13.93 28.79 6.73
CA GLY A 170 -14.38 29.40 5.48
C GLY A 170 -13.53 28.92 4.30
N GLU A 171 -12.93 29.85 3.56
CA GLU A 171 -12.06 29.55 2.41
C GLU A 171 -10.59 29.30 2.78
N GLU A 172 -10.20 29.61 4.02
CA GLU A 172 -8.82 29.52 4.50
C GLU A 172 -8.57 28.23 5.27
N PRO A 173 -7.35 27.68 5.23
CA PRO A 173 -7.02 26.51 6.03
C PRO A 173 -6.93 26.85 7.51
N VAL A 174 -7.42 25.97 8.37
CA VAL A 174 -7.24 26.07 9.83
C VAL A 174 -5.74 26.23 10.15
N GLY A 175 -5.42 27.19 11.02
CA GLY A 175 -4.03 27.52 11.41
C GLY A 175 -3.22 28.28 10.35
N GLY A 176 -3.83 28.67 9.23
CA GLY A 176 -3.21 29.53 8.20
C GLY A 176 -2.19 28.83 7.28
N GLN A 177 -2.00 27.53 7.43
CA GLN A 177 -1.10 26.74 6.58
C GLN A 177 -1.81 25.49 6.02
N TRP A 178 -1.46 25.12 4.80
CA TRP A 178 -2.05 23.95 4.13
C TRP A 178 -1.44 22.62 4.59
N ASN A 179 -0.21 22.64 5.12
CA ASN A 179 0.59 21.45 5.35
C ASN A 179 1.59 21.68 6.50
N TYR A 180 1.60 20.78 7.48
CA TYR A 180 2.51 20.79 8.66
C TYR A 180 3.57 19.69 8.60
N ASP A 181 3.91 19.18 7.41
CA ASP A 181 4.86 18.08 7.19
C ASP A 181 6.25 18.28 7.82
N ALA A 182 6.70 19.53 7.93
CA ALA A 182 8.00 19.84 8.54
C ALA A 182 8.05 19.53 10.03
N ASP A 183 6.90 19.59 10.72
CA ASP A 183 6.76 19.35 12.15
C ASP A 183 6.66 17.85 12.48
N ASN A 184 6.49 17.01 11.45
CA ASN A 184 6.13 15.59 11.56
C ASN A 184 7.31 14.63 11.27
N ARG A 185 8.55 15.06 11.51
CA ARG A 185 9.76 14.31 11.10
C ARG A 185 10.78 14.14 12.22
N ALA A 186 10.33 14.09 13.47
CA ALA A 186 11.24 13.88 14.58
C ALA A 186 11.83 12.46 14.54
N ALA A 187 13.05 12.33 15.06
CA ALA A 187 13.69 11.04 15.28
C ALA A 187 13.77 10.78 16.79
N PHE A 188 13.78 9.51 17.18
CA PHE A 188 13.90 9.14 18.58
C PHE A 188 15.23 9.58 19.19
N GLY A 189 15.25 9.74 20.52
CA GLY A 189 16.50 9.78 21.28
C GLY A 189 17.11 8.38 21.39
N LYS A 190 18.32 8.29 21.97
CA LYS A 190 19.00 7.00 22.21
C LYS A 190 18.20 6.04 23.12
N GLN A 191 17.27 6.57 23.92
CA GLN A 191 16.40 5.78 24.80
C GLN A 191 15.23 5.12 24.07
N GLY A 192 15.05 5.38 22.78
CA GLY A 192 13.98 4.81 21.97
C GLY A 192 12.64 5.52 22.13
N PRO A 193 11.55 4.88 21.68
CA PRO A 193 10.22 5.48 21.65
C PRO A 193 9.60 5.66 23.04
N GLY A 194 10.17 5.09 24.10
CA GLY A 194 9.53 5.05 25.40
C GLY A 194 8.31 4.12 25.38
N LEU A 195 7.22 4.50 26.05
CA LEU A 195 5.98 3.71 26.05
C LEU A 195 5.14 4.04 24.80
N VAL A 196 5.10 3.11 23.85
CA VAL A 196 4.15 3.15 22.74
C VAL A 196 2.85 2.49 23.20
N PRO A 197 1.69 3.16 23.11
CA PRO A 197 0.42 2.53 23.44
C PRO A 197 0.17 1.30 22.56
N GLU A 198 -0.08 0.15 23.19
CA GLU A 198 -0.41 -1.08 22.47
C GLU A 198 -1.65 -0.86 21.59
N ALA A 199 -1.62 -1.44 20.40
CA ALA A 199 -2.74 -1.39 19.48
C ALA A 199 -3.58 -2.68 19.63
N PRO A 200 -4.90 -2.61 19.41
CA PRO A 200 -5.79 -3.74 19.63
C PRO A 200 -5.37 -4.93 18.78
N ALA A 201 -5.52 -6.11 19.38
CA ALA A 201 -5.31 -7.39 18.74
C ALA A 201 -6.67 -8.09 18.61
N PHE A 202 -7.13 -8.28 17.37
CA PHE A 202 -8.41 -8.93 17.09
C PHE A 202 -8.21 -10.44 17.04
N ARG A 203 -8.52 -11.12 18.15
CA ARG A 203 -8.38 -12.58 18.23
C ARG A 203 -9.23 -13.26 17.14
N PRO A 204 -8.65 -14.16 16.32
CA PRO A 204 -9.40 -14.90 15.31
C PRO A 204 -10.58 -15.65 15.93
N ASP A 205 -11.79 -15.45 15.43
CA ASP A 205 -12.96 -16.25 15.82
C ASP A 205 -12.97 -17.62 15.10
N ALA A 206 -14.05 -18.39 15.26
CA ALA A 206 -14.13 -19.72 14.65
C ALA A 206 -14.07 -19.67 13.10
N LEU A 207 -14.68 -18.67 12.48
CA LEU A 207 -14.67 -18.51 11.03
C LEU A 207 -13.27 -18.12 10.55
N THR A 208 -12.65 -17.13 11.21
CA THR A 208 -11.29 -16.70 10.89
C THR A 208 -10.29 -17.83 11.09
N ARG A 209 -10.36 -18.60 12.18
CA ARG A 209 -9.49 -19.77 12.40
C ARG A 209 -9.61 -20.81 11.27
N SER A 210 -10.84 -21.12 10.83
CA SER A 210 -11.02 -22.05 9.71
C SER A 210 -10.36 -21.57 8.41
N VAL A 211 -10.30 -20.25 8.18
CA VAL A 211 -9.57 -19.67 7.05
C VAL A 211 -8.07 -19.78 7.24
N LEU A 212 -7.57 -19.47 8.44
CA LEU A 212 -6.14 -19.56 8.74
C LEU A 212 -5.62 -20.98 8.56
N ASP A 213 -6.34 -21.99 9.06
CA ASP A 213 -5.98 -23.40 8.91
C ASP A 213 -5.94 -23.80 7.43
N MET A 214 -6.95 -23.42 6.65
CA MET A 214 -7.01 -23.69 5.21
C MET A 214 -5.88 -23.00 4.45
N VAL A 215 -5.56 -21.74 4.78
CA VAL A 215 -4.46 -21.00 4.14
C VAL A 215 -3.11 -21.63 4.48
N ALA A 216 -2.89 -22.00 5.75
CA ALA A 216 -1.67 -22.65 6.19
C ALA A 216 -1.43 -23.98 5.47
N GLU A 217 -2.49 -24.76 5.23
CA GLU A 217 -2.40 -26.03 4.51
C GLU A 217 -2.21 -25.82 3.00
N ARG A 218 -3.07 -25.02 2.36
CA ARG A 218 -3.11 -24.85 0.90
C ARG A 218 -1.92 -24.06 0.36
N PHE A 219 -1.39 -23.12 1.14
CA PHE A 219 -0.30 -22.22 0.75
C PHE A 219 0.95 -22.43 1.63
N ALA A 220 1.21 -23.66 2.05
CA ALA A 220 2.32 -24.03 2.92
C ALA A 220 3.71 -23.69 2.35
N ASP A 221 3.83 -23.59 1.02
CA ASP A 221 5.05 -23.20 0.30
C ASP A 221 5.27 -21.68 0.29
N ARG A 222 4.31 -20.89 0.77
CA ARG A 222 4.35 -19.43 0.70
C ARG A 222 4.91 -18.81 1.97
N PRO A 223 5.67 -17.70 1.86
CA PRO A 223 6.19 -17.01 3.03
C PRO A 223 5.09 -16.47 3.95
N GLY A 224 5.49 -16.20 5.18
CA GLY A 224 4.71 -15.50 6.18
C GLY A 224 4.17 -16.39 7.29
N ASN A 225 3.80 -15.75 8.40
CA ASN A 225 3.38 -16.43 9.62
C ASN A 225 1.95 -16.05 9.99
N LEU A 226 1.11 -17.03 10.31
CA LEU A 226 -0.28 -16.83 10.72
C LEU A 226 -0.48 -16.86 12.24
N ALA A 227 0.54 -17.24 13.03
CA ALA A 227 0.44 -17.41 14.48
C ALA A 227 0.02 -16.11 15.20
N ASN A 228 0.47 -14.96 14.69
CA ASN A 228 0.19 -13.64 15.25
C ASN A 228 -0.90 -12.87 14.45
N PHE A 229 -1.75 -13.58 13.71
CA PHE A 229 -2.83 -12.94 12.96
C PHE A 229 -3.81 -12.23 13.90
N ALA A 230 -3.88 -10.90 13.79
CA ALA A 230 -4.66 -10.04 14.68
C ALA A 230 -5.31 -8.85 13.95
N TRP A 231 -5.62 -9.00 12.66
CA TRP A 231 -6.20 -7.95 11.82
C TRP A 231 -7.73 -7.88 11.98
N PRO A 232 -8.35 -6.68 11.88
CA PRO A 232 -9.79 -6.55 11.85
C PRO A 232 -10.32 -7.12 10.52
N VAL A 233 -11.25 -8.07 10.60
CA VAL A 233 -11.90 -8.73 9.45
C VAL A 233 -13.40 -8.45 9.37
N THR A 234 -13.92 -7.63 10.29
CA THR A 234 -15.31 -7.17 10.31
C THR A 234 -15.38 -5.65 10.44
N ARG A 235 -16.49 -5.05 10.00
CA ARG A 235 -16.74 -3.60 10.17
C ARG A 235 -16.71 -3.17 11.64
N ALA A 236 -17.23 -3.99 12.55
CA ALA A 236 -17.23 -3.69 13.98
C ALA A 236 -15.80 -3.60 14.55
N GLN A 237 -14.95 -4.59 14.27
CA GLN A 237 -13.53 -4.57 14.66
C GLN A 237 -12.78 -3.40 14.04
N ALA A 238 -13.10 -3.06 12.78
CA ALA A 238 -12.46 -1.94 12.11
C ALA A 238 -12.83 -0.58 12.75
N LEU A 239 -14.08 -0.39 13.18
CA LEU A 239 -14.51 0.79 13.95
C LEU A 239 -13.84 0.87 15.32
N GLU A 240 -13.66 -0.26 16.01
CA GLU A 240 -12.89 -0.35 17.26
C GLU A 240 -11.44 0.07 17.05
N ALA A 241 -10.79 -0.40 15.97
CA ALA A 241 -9.43 -0.01 15.63
C ALA A 241 -9.30 1.51 15.35
N LEU A 242 -10.29 2.11 14.66
CA LEU A 242 -10.32 3.55 14.40
C LEU A 242 -10.43 4.35 15.71
N ASP A 243 -11.37 3.97 16.56
CA ASP A 243 -11.62 4.63 17.83
C ASP A 243 -10.40 4.56 18.76
N ASP A 244 -9.79 3.37 18.88
CA ASP A 244 -8.55 3.17 19.64
C ASP A 244 -7.39 4.04 19.11
N PHE A 245 -7.16 4.05 17.79
CA PHE A 245 -6.12 4.90 17.20
C PHE A 245 -6.34 6.38 17.52
N VAL A 246 -7.56 6.88 17.36
CA VAL A 246 -7.89 8.29 17.61
C VAL A 246 -7.66 8.66 19.08
N ARG A 247 -7.98 7.76 20.02
CA ARG A 247 -7.82 8.01 21.46
C ARG A 247 -6.38 7.95 21.92
N HIS A 248 -5.60 7.00 21.40
CA HIS A 248 -4.33 6.63 22.03
C HIS A 248 -3.09 7.01 21.23
N ARG A 249 -3.19 7.16 19.89
CA ARG A 249 -1.99 7.32 19.05
C ARG A 249 -2.04 8.53 18.11
N LEU A 250 -3.22 9.02 17.73
CA LEU A 250 -3.35 10.11 16.77
C LEU A 250 -2.67 11.42 17.24
N ALA A 251 -2.63 11.71 18.54
CA ALA A 251 -1.99 12.92 19.07
C ALA A 251 -0.49 13.01 18.69
N ASP A 252 0.21 11.88 18.73
CA ASP A 252 1.65 11.78 18.47
C ASP A 252 1.99 11.22 17.08
N PHE A 253 0.97 10.86 16.27
CA PHE A 253 1.14 10.34 14.91
C PHE A 253 2.06 11.22 14.06
N GLY A 254 1.81 12.53 14.07
CA GLY A 254 2.59 13.47 13.25
C GLY A 254 4.04 13.49 13.69
N HIS A 255 4.28 13.70 14.99
CA HIS A 255 5.62 13.85 15.55
C HIS A 255 6.57 12.70 15.17
N TRP A 256 6.07 11.45 15.21
CA TRP A 256 6.84 10.23 14.97
C TRP A 256 6.66 9.61 13.58
N GLN A 257 6.06 10.33 12.61
CA GLN A 257 5.62 9.76 11.33
C GLN A 257 6.73 9.08 10.52
N ASP A 258 7.96 9.62 10.57
CA ASP A 258 9.12 9.11 9.83
C ASP A 258 10.13 8.35 10.73
N ALA A 259 9.81 8.14 12.00
CA ALA A 259 10.70 7.48 12.94
C ALA A 259 10.67 5.95 12.77
N MET A 260 11.79 5.28 13.05
CA MET A 260 11.92 3.82 13.00
C MET A 260 12.58 3.32 14.28
N TRP A 261 12.19 2.15 14.75
CA TRP A 261 12.86 1.49 15.88
C TRP A 261 12.84 -0.03 15.70
N PRO A 262 13.96 -0.74 15.95
CA PRO A 262 14.05 -2.19 15.76
C PRO A 262 13.01 -2.92 16.61
N GLY A 263 12.28 -3.85 16.00
CA GLY A 263 11.25 -4.65 16.67
C GLY A 263 9.98 -3.89 17.09
N GLU A 264 9.81 -2.63 16.67
CA GLU A 264 8.60 -1.83 16.93
C GLU A 264 7.84 -1.60 15.62
N PRO A 265 7.06 -2.59 15.13
CA PRO A 265 6.44 -2.51 13.81
C PRO A 265 5.34 -1.44 13.73
N TRP A 266 4.68 -1.09 14.84
CA TRP A 266 3.46 -0.29 14.83
C TRP A 266 3.67 1.19 15.09
N LEU A 267 4.52 1.52 16.09
CA LEU A 267 4.69 2.88 16.61
C LEU A 267 3.33 3.58 16.79
N TRP A 268 3.22 4.85 16.40
CA TRP A 268 1.98 5.64 16.47
C TRP A 268 1.13 5.56 15.19
N HIS A 269 1.35 4.56 14.33
CA HIS A 269 0.56 4.41 13.11
C HIS A 269 -0.82 3.80 13.39
N SER A 270 -1.78 4.11 12.51
CA SER A 270 -3.18 3.76 12.71
C SER A 270 -3.51 2.28 12.48
N ARG A 271 -2.73 1.59 11.62
CA ARG A 271 -3.00 0.22 11.16
C ARG A 271 -4.36 0.05 10.46
N LEU A 272 -4.94 1.13 9.94
CA LEU A 272 -6.28 1.15 9.32
C LEU A 272 -6.30 0.92 7.81
N SER A 273 -5.13 0.83 7.16
CA SER A 273 -5.04 0.73 5.69
C SER A 273 -5.75 -0.50 5.13
N ALA A 274 -5.54 -1.68 5.74
CA ALA A 274 -6.23 -2.90 5.35
C ALA A 274 -7.76 -2.76 5.49
N ALA A 275 -8.24 -2.27 6.63
CA ALA A 275 -9.67 -2.05 6.85
C ALA A 275 -10.29 -1.06 5.85
N MET A 276 -9.59 0.03 5.51
CA MET A 276 -10.07 0.99 4.51
C MET A 276 -10.03 0.42 3.08
N ASN A 277 -9.02 -0.36 2.74
CA ASN A 277 -8.85 -0.89 1.38
C ASN A 277 -9.74 -2.12 1.13
N LEU A 278 -10.13 -2.85 2.18
CA LEU A 278 -11.21 -3.85 2.15
C LEU A 278 -12.60 -3.22 2.25
N LYS A 279 -12.69 -1.90 2.47
CA LYS A 279 -13.92 -1.11 2.69
C LYS A 279 -14.74 -1.46 3.93
N LEU A 280 -14.11 -2.13 4.90
CA LEU A 280 -14.66 -2.28 6.26
C LEU A 280 -14.78 -0.91 6.96
N LEU A 281 -13.91 0.04 6.61
CA LEU A 281 -13.99 1.45 6.98
C LEU A 281 -14.16 2.34 5.76
N HIS A 282 -15.00 3.36 5.90
CA HIS A 282 -15.14 4.43 4.94
C HIS A 282 -14.10 5.56 5.22
N PRO A 283 -13.31 6.03 4.23
CA PRO A 283 -12.32 7.08 4.44
C PRO A 283 -12.88 8.39 5.04
N ARG A 284 -14.13 8.74 4.68
CA ARG A 284 -14.85 9.89 5.26
C ARG A 284 -15.04 9.79 6.78
N GLU A 285 -15.40 8.63 7.34
CA GLU A 285 -15.53 8.48 8.81
C GLU A 285 -14.16 8.56 9.50
N VAL A 286 -13.10 8.05 8.87
CA VAL A 286 -11.73 8.14 9.38
C VAL A 286 -11.23 9.59 9.43
N VAL A 287 -11.42 10.35 8.34
CA VAL A 287 -11.07 11.77 8.27
C VAL A 287 -11.90 12.59 9.26
N ALA A 288 -13.21 12.35 9.34
CA ALA A 288 -14.09 13.04 10.26
C ALA A 288 -13.74 12.76 11.74
N ALA A 289 -13.34 11.53 12.07
CA ALA A 289 -12.91 11.18 13.43
C ALA A 289 -11.65 11.95 13.85
N ALA A 290 -10.66 12.06 12.95
CA ALA A 290 -9.44 12.83 13.20
C ALA A 290 -9.72 14.34 13.33
N GLU A 291 -10.53 14.91 12.44
CA GLU A 291 -10.93 16.32 12.53
C GLU A 291 -11.73 16.61 13.81
N LYS A 292 -12.65 15.72 14.19
CA LYS A 292 -13.42 15.84 15.43
C LYS A 292 -12.50 15.83 16.66
N ALA A 293 -11.51 14.95 16.71
CA ALA A 293 -10.56 14.88 17.82
C ALA A 293 -9.71 16.15 17.94
N TYR A 294 -9.30 16.73 16.80
CA TYR A 294 -8.64 18.04 16.78
C TYR A 294 -9.56 19.16 17.30
N ARG A 295 -10.79 19.26 16.78
CA ARG A 295 -11.74 20.31 17.20
C ARG A 295 -12.15 20.19 18.66
N ALA A 296 -12.07 18.99 19.24
CA ALA A 296 -12.26 18.75 20.68
C ALA A 296 -11.03 19.09 21.54
N GLY A 297 -9.90 19.47 20.93
CA GLY A 297 -8.65 19.81 21.62
C GLY A 297 -7.81 18.62 22.07
N HIS A 298 -8.14 17.40 21.66
CA HIS A 298 -7.40 16.19 22.06
C HIS A 298 -6.17 15.90 21.21
N VAL A 299 -6.11 16.45 19.99
CA VAL A 299 -5.08 16.17 19.00
C VAL A 299 -4.50 17.49 18.49
N PRO A 300 -3.16 17.65 18.41
CA PRO A 300 -2.55 18.83 17.78
C PRO A 300 -2.88 18.92 16.29
N LEU A 301 -3.00 20.15 15.77
CA LEU A 301 -3.32 20.39 14.36
C LEU A 301 -2.35 19.68 13.40
N ALA A 302 -1.04 19.70 13.69
CA ALA A 302 -0.02 19.09 12.84
C ALA A 302 -0.22 17.56 12.68
N SER A 303 -0.61 16.87 13.75
CA SER A 303 -0.90 15.43 13.72
C SER A 303 -2.22 15.14 13.00
N ALA A 304 -3.28 15.90 13.28
CA ALA A 304 -4.56 15.72 12.60
C ALA A 304 -4.46 16.01 11.09
N GLU A 305 -3.86 17.13 10.70
CA GLU A 305 -3.60 17.48 9.30
C GLU A 305 -2.69 16.46 8.63
N GLY A 306 -1.60 16.07 9.29
CA GLY A 306 -0.66 15.06 8.78
C GLY A 306 -1.34 13.74 8.47
N PHE A 307 -2.20 13.25 9.37
CA PHE A 307 -2.97 12.02 9.19
C PHE A 307 -4.02 12.15 8.08
N ILE A 308 -4.83 13.22 8.10
CA ILE A 308 -5.84 13.49 7.07
C ILE A 308 -5.22 13.60 5.68
N ARG A 309 -4.05 14.22 5.56
CA ARG A 309 -3.31 14.36 4.29
C ARG A 309 -2.89 13.02 3.69
N GLN A 310 -2.63 12.00 4.50
CA GLN A 310 -2.34 10.66 3.97
C GLN A 310 -3.56 10.03 3.31
N ILE A 311 -4.77 10.35 3.80
CA ILE A 311 -6.03 9.78 3.33
C ILE A 311 -6.64 10.66 2.24
N LEU A 312 -7.05 11.88 2.56
CA LEU A 312 -7.69 12.82 1.64
C LEU A 312 -6.74 13.32 0.55
N GLY A 313 -5.43 13.31 0.81
CA GLY A 313 -4.39 13.67 -0.15
C GLY A 313 -3.86 12.45 -0.88
N TRP A 314 -2.94 11.72 -0.25
CA TRP A 314 -2.16 10.66 -0.92
C TRP A 314 -3.00 9.49 -1.42
N ARG A 315 -3.89 8.89 -0.60
CA ARG A 315 -4.71 7.74 -1.00
C ARG A 315 -5.58 8.08 -2.22
N GLU A 316 -6.26 9.23 -2.19
CA GLU A 316 -7.09 9.72 -3.30
C GLU A 316 -6.25 10.05 -4.55
N TYR A 317 -5.08 10.68 -4.37
CA TYR A 317 -4.18 11.05 -5.45
C TYR A 317 -3.59 9.84 -6.18
N VAL A 318 -3.17 8.83 -5.41
CA VAL A 318 -2.64 7.55 -5.91
C VAL A 318 -3.67 6.83 -6.76
N ARG A 319 -4.92 6.71 -6.29
CA ARG A 319 -6.01 6.12 -7.09
C ARG A 319 -6.23 6.86 -8.40
N GLY A 320 -6.20 8.18 -8.34
CA GLY A 320 -6.35 9.04 -9.51
C GLY A 320 -5.26 8.80 -10.55
N ILE A 321 -4.00 8.70 -10.12
CA ILE A 321 -2.88 8.35 -11.00
C ILE A 321 -3.13 6.99 -11.63
N TYR A 322 -3.43 5.96 -10.83
CA TYR A 322 -3.63 4.61 -11.32
C TYR A 322 -4.66 4.56 -12.47
N TRP A 323 -5.90 4.98 -12.21
CA TRP A 323 -6.98 4.86 -13.21
C TRP A 323 -6.82 5.78 -14.42
N THR A 324 -6.07 6.88 -14.32
CA THR A 324 -5.82 7.76 -15.47
C THR A 324 -4.60 7.36 -16.30
N ARG A 325 -3.79 6.40 -15.83
CA ARG A 325 -2.53 6.01 -16.47
C ARG A 325 -2.45 4.54 -16.85
N MET A 326 -3.28 3.68 -16.24
CA MET A 326 -3.38 2.28 -16.64
C MET A 326 -3.93 2.12 -18.07
N PRO A 327 -3.54 1.06 -18.79
CA PRO A 327 -2.61 0.00 -18.36
C PRO A 327 -1.12 0.37 -18.51
N ARG A 328 -0.80 1.43 -19.27
CA ARG A 328 0.58 1.80 -19.63
C ARG A 328 1.49 2.14 -18.44
N TYR A 329 0.92 2.49 -17.30
CA TYR A 329 1.67 2.86 -16.10
C TYR A 329 2.55 1.71 -15.59
N LEU A 330 2.07 0.45 -15.70
CA LEU A 330 2.79 -0.75 -15.28
C LEU A 330 4.08 -1.01 -16.08
N GLU A 331 4.20 -0.44 -17.28
CA GLU A 331 5.34 -0.63 -18.19
C GLU A 331 6.47 0.39 -17.98
N LEU A 332 6.29 1.36 -17.08
CA LEU A 332 7.22 2.48 -16.96
C LEU A 332 8.50 2.10 -16.21
N ASN A 333 9.64 2.32 -16.86
CA ASN A 333 10.98 2.10 -16.31
C ASN A 333 11.92 3.26 -16.69
N ALA A 334 11.60 4.47 -16.24
CA ALA A 334 12.30 5.69 -16.63
C ALA A 334 13.78 5.73 -16.24
N LEU A 335 14.23 4.88 -15.31
CA LEU A 335 15.63 4.76 -14.90
C LEU A 335 16.40 3.64 -15.62
N ASP A 336 15.73 2.84 -16.46
CA ASP A 336 16.31 1.68 -17.14
C ASP A 336 16.96 0.69 -16.14
N ALA A 337 16.20 0.38 -15.08
CA ALA A 337 16.61 -0.57 -14.05
C ALA A 337 16.39 -2.01 -14.54
N GLN A 338 17.39 -2.87 -14.39
CA GLN A 338 17.46 -4.21 -15.01
C GLN A 338 17.82 -5.33 -14.01
N GLU A 339 18.11 -5.00 -12.75
CA GLU A 339 18.51 -6.00 -11.77
C GLU A 339 17.30 -6.81 -11.29
N THR A 340 17.55 -8.07 -10.94
CA THR A 340 16.56 -8.95 -10.31
C THR A 340 16.38 -8.58 -8.84
N LEU A 341 15.14 -8.70 -8.33
CA LEU A 341 14.88 -8.52 -6.91
C LEU A 341 15.68 -9.54 -6.08
N PRO A 342 16.50 -9.11 -5.10
CA PRO A 342 17.30 -10.04 -4.31
C PRO A 342 16.45 -11.03 -3.52
N ALA A 343 16.87 -12.30 -3.48
CA ALA A 343 16.11 -13.39 -2.85
C ALA A 343 15.77 -13.14 -1.37
N PHE A 344 16.64 -12.42 -0.64
CA PHE A 344 16.40 -12.10 0.77
C PHE A 344 15.15 -11.24 1.02
N TYR A 345 14.55 -10.63 -0.01
CA TYR A 345 13.24 -9.97 0.12
C TYR A 345 12.11 -10.95 0.50
N TRP A 346 12.29 -12.24 0.22
CA TRP A 346 11.32 -13.29 0.56
C TRP A 346 11.66 -14.06 1.83
N THR A 347 12.87 -13.90 2.39
CA THR A 347 13.32 -14.65 3.58
C THR A 347 13.71 -13.75 4.75
N GLY A 348 14.07 -12.49 4.51
CA GLY A 348 14.66 -11.60 5.51
C GLY A 348 16.13 -11.92 5.85
N GLU A 349 16.72 -12.94 5.23
CA GLU A 349 18.08 -13.41 5.52
C GLU A 349 19.12 -12.50 4.85
N THR A 350 19.54 -11.47 5.58
CA THR A 350 20.54 -10.51 5.10
C THR A 350 21.37 -9.93 6.25
N PRO A 351 22.68 -9.67 6.04
CA PRO A 351 23.51 -9.02 7.06
C PRO A 351 23.17 -7.52 7.28
N MET A 352 22.30 -6.95 6.44
CA MET A 352 21.85 -5.57 6.58
C MET A 352 20.71 -5.49 7.60
N ALA A 353 21.05 -5.20 8.86
CA ALA A 353 20.11 -5.22 9.98
C ALA A 353 18.79 -4.45 9.73
N CYS A 354 18.82 -3.32 9.02
CA CYS A 354 17.61 -2.58 8.67
C CYS A 354 16.67 -3.33 7.71
N LEU A 355 17.21 -4.04 6.73
CA LEU A 355 16.43 -4.85 5.80
C LEU A 355 15.94 -6.13 6.47
N ALA A 356 16.78 -6.79 7.28
CA ALA A 356 16.38 -7.96 8.05
C ALA A 356 15.20 -7.64 8.99
N ASP A 357 15.26 -6.51 9.70
CA ASP A 357 14.18 -6.02 10.58
C ASP A 357 12.89 -5.74 9.78
N ALA A 358 12.97 -4.89 8.74
CA ALA A 358 11.81 -4.47 7.95
C ALA A 358 11.16 -5.62 7.15
N ILE A 359 11.96 -6.53 6.57
CA ILE A 359 11.44 -7.70 5.84
C ILE A 359 10.91 -8.75 6.82
N GLY A 360 11.63 -9.01 7.92
CA GLY A 360 11.19 -9.95 8.96
C GLY A 360 9.80 -9.60 9.50
N GLN A 361 9.58 -8.34 9.91
CA GLN A 361 8.24 -7.90 10.34
C GLN A 361 7.19 -7.97 9.21
N THR A 362 7.61 -7.76 7.96
CA THR A 362 6.70 -7.82 6.80
C THR A 362 6.21 -9.24 6.60
N LEU A 363 7.09 -10.24 6.71
CA LEU A 363 6.70 -11.64 6.61
C LEU A 363 5.88 -12.09 7.84
N GLU A 364 6.23 -11.60 9.03
CA GLU A 364 5.53 -11.95 10.27
C GLU A 364 4.11 -11.37 10.34
N HIS A 365 3.90 -10.14 9.87
CA HIS A 365 2.64 -9.43 10.07
C HIS A 365 1.90 -9.09 8.78
N GLY A 366 2.56 -9.19 7.63
CA GLY A 366 2.13 -8.58 6.38
C GLY A 366 2.10 -7.05 6.46
N TYR A 367 2.95 -6.44 7.29
CA TYR A 367 2.95 -5.00 7.54
C TYR A 367 4.34 -4.40 7.71
N ALA A 368 4.50 -3.23 7.10
CA ALA A 368 5.50 -2.25 7.46
C ALA A 368 4.88 -0.85 7.36
N HIS A 369 5.32 0.07 8.20
CA HIS A 369 4.84 1.43 8.13
C HIS A 369 5.50 2.19 6.96
N HIS A 370 4.95 3.36 6.61
CA HIS A 370 5.25 4.03 5.33
C HIS A 370 6.75 4.27 5.11
N ILE A 371 7.47 4.73 6.12
CA ILE A 371 8.89 5.08 5.96
C ILE A 371 9.79 3.86 5.82
N GLN A 372 9.41 2.70 6.38
CA GLN A 372 10.12 1.43 6.13
C GLN A 372 9.94 1.00 4.67
N ARG A 373 8.70 1.05 4.16
CA ARG A 373 8.41 0.77 2.75
C ARG A 373 9.22 1.69 1.83
N LEU A 374 9.16 3.00 2.05
CA LEU A 374 9.81 3.97 1.18
C LEU A 374 11.33 3.97 1.31
N MET A 375 11.85 4.07 2.54
CA MET A 375 13.24 4.43 2.81
C MET A 375 14.12 3.27 3.29
N ILE A 376 13.58 2.04 3.41
CA ILE A 376 14.36 0.83 3.66
C ILE A 376 14.27 -0.11 2.46
N THR A 377 13.15 -0.80 2.30
CA THR A 377 12.97 -1.81 1.23
C THR A 377 12.88 -1.18 -0.15
N GLY A 378 12.16 -0.05 -0.28
CA GLY A 378 12.04 0.69 -1.53
C GLY A 378 13.33 1.41 -1.93
N LEU A 379 13.97 2.07 -0.97
CA LEU A 379 15.27 2.72 -1.17
C LEU A 379 16.32 1.72 -1.65
N TYR A 380 16.42 0.55 -1.02
CA TYR A 380 17.41 -0.44 -1.43
C TYR A 380 17.16 -0.90 -2.86
N ALA A 381 15.92 -1.27 -3.21
CA ALA A 381 15.57 -1.71 -4.55
C ALA A 381 15.90 -0.65 -5.63
N LEU A 382 15.59 0.62 -5.34
CA LEU A 382 15.89 1.74 -6.23
C LEU A 382 17.40 1.90 -6.44
N LEU A 383 18.18 1.90 -5.35
CA LEU A 383 19.63 2.08 -5.42
C LEU A 383 20.34 0.89 -6.08
N PHE A 384 19.86 -0.32 -5.79
CA PHE A 384 20.34 -1.56 -6.38
C PHE A 384 20.11 -1.56 -7.89
N GLY A 385 18.97 -1.00 -8.33
CA GLY A 385 18.57 -0.92 -9.74
C GLY A 385 17.62 -2.04 -10.15
N VAL A 386 16.75 -2.47 -9.23
CA VAL A 386 15.77 -3.54 -9.47
C VAL A 386 14.72 -3.10 -10.48
N GLU A 387 14.36 -3.98 -11.40
CA GLU A 387 13.26 -3.73 -12.34
C GLU A 387 11.96 -3.37 -11.58
N PRO A 388 11.32 -2.22 -11.87
CA PRO A 388 10.16 -1.75 -11.10
C PRO A 388 8.99 -2.74 -11.03
N ARG A 389 8.80 -3.56 -12.07
CA ARG A 389 7.76 -4.60 -12.11
C ARG A 389 7.99 -5.69 -11.06
N GLN A 390 9.23 -6.07 -10.79
CA GLN A 390 9.55 -7.04 -9.74
C GLN A 390 9.33 -6.45 -8.34
N VAL A 391 9.65 -5.16 -8.17
CA VAL A 391 9.37 -4.44 -6.93
C VAL A 391 7.86 -4.36 -6.70
N HIS A 392 7.09 -3.97 -7.73
CA HIS A 392 5.63 -3.97 -7.72
C HIS A 392 5.04 -5.33 -7.30
N ALA A 393 5.48 -6.41 -7.93
CA ALA A 393 5.00 -7.76 -7.59
C ALA A 393 5.27 -8.12 -6.11
N TRP A 394 6.43 -7.75 -5.57
CA TRP A 394 6.74 -8.00 -4.16
C TRP A 394 5.87 -7.15 -3.22
N TYR A 395 5.75 -5.85 -3.44
CA TYR A 395 4.91 -4.98 -2.60
C TYR A 395 3.44 -5.40 -2.64
N LEU A 396 2.93 -5.82 -3.81
CA LEU A 396 1.56 -6.33 -3.94
C LEU A 396 1.39 -7.66 -3.20
N ALA A 397 2.41 -8.51 -3.17
CA ALA A 397 2.36 -9.82 -2.52
C ALA A 397 2.44 -9.79 -0.98
N VAL A 398 3.23 -8.87 -0.41
CA VAL A 398 3.65 -8.97 1.00
C VAL A 398 2.86 -8.13 1.99
N TYR A 399 2.07 -7.15 1.54
CA TYR A 399 1.33 -6.29 2.47
C TYR A 399 -0.17 -6.60 2.49
N VAL A 400 -0.73 -6.69 3.70
CA VAL A 400 -2.17 -6.96 3.94
C VAL A 400 -3.10 -5.88 3.38
N ASP A 401 -2.58 -4.69 3.11
CA ASP A 401 -3.31 -3.54 2.60
C ASP A 401 -3.11 -3.31 1.10
N ALA A 402 -2.40 -4.20 0.41
CA ALA A 402 -2.03 -4.02 -0.99
C ALA A 402 -3.14 -4.48 -1.94
N VAL A 403 -3.68 -3.50 -2.67
CA VAL A 403 -4.49 -3.64 -3.88
C VAL A 403 -3.79 -2.83 -4.97
N GLU A 404 -3.80 -3.29 -6.22
CA GLU A 404 -2.97 -2.70 -7.29
C GLU A 404 -3.14 -1.17 -7.42
N TRP A 405 -4.37 -0.65 -7.30
CA TRP A 405 -4.62 0.80 -7.43
C TRP A 405 -3.85 1.65 -6.41
N VAL A 406 -3.60 1.13 -5.21
CA VAL A 406 -2.86 1.84 -4.15
C VAL A 406 -1.38 1.51 -4.17
N GLU A 407 -1.04 0.27 -4.50
CA GLU A 407 0.32 -0.23 -4.45
C GLU A 407 1.14 0.28 -5.65
N LEU A 408 0.65 0.12 -6.88
CA LEU A 408 1.44 0.33 -8.08
C LEU A 408 1.97 1.77 -8.21
N PRO A 409 1.17 2.84 -8.00
CA PRO A 409 1.71 4.20 -8.03
C PRO A 409 2.71 4.47 -6.92
N ASN A 410 2.46 4.00 -5.69
CA ASN A 410 3.43 4.16 -4.60
C ASN A 410 4.75 3.45 -4.90
N THR A 411 4.70 2.25 -5.45
CA THR A 411 5.90 1.48 -5.76
C THR A 411 6.61 2.03 -6.99
N LEU A 412 5.96 1.99 -8.16
CA LEU A 412 6.59 2.39 -9.42
C LEU A 412 6.91 3.88 -9.45
N GLY A 413 5.98 4.73 -9.02
CA GLY A 413 6.10 6.18 -9.09
C GLY A 413 6.87 6.77 -7.92
N MET A 414 6.32 6.68 -6.71
CA MET A 414 6.91 7.32 -5.52
C MET A 414 8.25 6.69 -5.14
N SER A 415 8.30 5.36 -5.01
CA SER A 415 9.46 4.66 -4.49
C SER A 415 10.55 4.48 -5.55
N GLN A 416 10.21 3.95 -6.73
CA GLN A 416 11.19 3.57 -7.74
C GLN A 416 11.47 4.66 -8.79
N PHE A 417 10.73 5.77 -8.77
CA PHE A 417 10.86 6.84 -9.77
C PHE A 417 10.77 6.33 -11.23
N GLY A 418 10.11 5.19 -11.43
CA GLY A 418 9.94 4.51 -12.72
C GLY A 418 9.06 5.31 -13.68
N ASP A 419 8.23 6.22 -13.17
CA ASP A 419 7.40 7.11 -13.97
C ASP A 419 8.10 8.41 -14.43
N GLY A 420 9.38 8.58 -14.11
CA GLY A 420 10.16 9.76 -14.51
C GLY A 420 9.76 11.05 -13.79
N GLY A 421 9.01 10.95 -12.69
CA GLY A 421 8.62 12.07 -11.85
C GLY A 421 7.22 12.62 -12.12
N LEU A 422 6.35 11.76 -12.65
CA LEU A 422 4.92 12.04 -12.75
C LEU A 422 4.30 12.14 -11.34
N MET A 423 4.59 11.17 -10.47
CA MET A 423 4.13 11.16 -9.09
C MET A 423 5.03 11.95 -8.15
N GLY A 424 6.35 11.76 -8.24
CA GLY A 424 7.36 12.37 -7.36
C GLY A 424 8.18 13.46 -8.04
N SER A 425 8.51 14.54 -7.34
CA SER A 425 9.38 15.60 -7.92
C SER A 425 10.86 15.23 -8.02
N LYS A 426 11.30 14.21 -7.28
CA LYS A 426 12.68 13.72 -7.21
C LYS A 426 12.66 12.25 -6.74
N PRO A 427 13.67 11.44 -7.08
CA PRO A 427 13.82 10.12 -6.50
C PRO A 427 14.12 10.22 -5.00
N TYR A 428 13.52 9.32 -4.20
CA TYR A 428 13.79 9.21 -2.77
C TYR A 428 15.06 8.39 -2.53
N VAL A 429 16.22 9.00 -2.77
CA VAL A 429 17.54 8.38 -2.55
C VAL A 429 18.25 8.98 -1.34
N ALA A 430 18.86 8.11 -0.54
CA ALA A 430 19.63 8.48 0.64
C ALA A 430 20.74 7.45 0.93
N THR A 431 21.75 7.86 1.69
CA THR A 431 22.81 6.98 2.19
C THR A 431 22.40 6.31 3.50
N GLY A 432 23.22 5.38 4.01
CA GLY A 432 23.03 4.76 5.32
C GLY A 432 22.95 5.77 6.49
N ARG A 433 23.47 7.00 6.33
CA ARG A 433 23.34 8.07 7.34
C ARG A 433 21.89 8.52 7.56
N TYR A 434 21.02 8.39 6.57
CA TYR A 434 19.59 8.64 6.75
C TYR A 434 18.98 7.62 7.70
N ILE A 435 19.24 6.33 7.44
CA ILE A 435 18.74 5.21 8.25
C ILE A 435 19.28 5.32 9.68
N GLU A 436 20.56 5.63 9.84
CA GLU A 436 21.19 5.88 11.14
C GLU A 436 20.45 6.99 11.91
N ARG A 437 20.17 8.13 11.28
CA ARG A 437 19.47 9.23 11.95
C ARG A 437 18.03 8.85 12.32
N MET A 438 17.27 8.31 11.39
CA MET A 438 15.83 8.05 11.58
C MET A 438 15.56 6.85 12.51
N SER A 439 16.56 6.00 12.73
CA SER A 439 16.54 4.94 13.74
C SER A 439 17.29 5.30 15.02
N ALA A 440 17.73 6.55 15.19
CA ALA A 440 18.56 6.99 16.31
C ALA A 440 19.83 6.12 16.54
N GLY A 441 20.36 5.54 15.47
CA GLY A 441 21.51 4.65 15.46
C GLY A 441 21.23 3.22 15.91
N SER A 442 20.00 2.90 16.34
CA SER A 442 19.67 1.59 16.93
C SER A 442 19.78 0.43 15.93
N LEU A 443 19.33 0.63 14.68
CA LEU A 443 19.49 -0.37 13.61
C LEU A 443 20.97 -0.47 13.17
N CYS A 444 21.63 0.67 12.95
CA CYS A 444 23.02 0.69 12.49
C CYS A 444 24.00 0.17 13.54
N GLY A 445 23.72 0.36 14.85
CA GLY A 445 24.56 -0.13 15.95
C GLY A 445 24.55 -1.65 16.10
N ARG A 446 23.57 -2.35 15.50
CA ARG A 446 23.49 -3.81 15.41
C ARG A 446 23.95 -4.37 14.06
N CYS A 447 24.36 -3.50 13.15
CA CYS A 447 24.76 -3.85 11.79
C CYS A 447 26.28 -3.99 11.71
N ARG A 448 26.79 -4.99 10.96
CA ARG A 448 28.23 -5.07 10.66
C ARG A 448 28.72 -3.89 9.82
N PHE A 449 27.81 -3.28 9.05
CA PHE A 449 28.17 -2.22 8.12
C PHE A 449 28.10 -0.83 8.74
N LYS A 450 29.09 0.00 8.41
CA LYS A 450 29.20 1.38 8.88
C LYS A 450 28.46 2.33 7.93
N PRO A 451 27.43 3.07 8.40
CA PRO A 451 26.55 3.86 7.53
C PRO A 451 27.26 5.02 6.81
N ALA A 452 28.40 5.47 7.33
CA ALA A 452 29.20 6.55 6.75
C ALA A 452 30.09 6.12 5.59
N GLU A 453 30.49 4.85 5.58
CA GLU A 453 31.53 4.34 4.71
C GLU A 453 30.93 3.91 3.36
N ARG A 454 31.58 4.31 2.26
CA ARG A 454 31.18 3.98 0.88
C ARG A 454 32.09 2.95 0.21
N LEU A 455 33.25 2.68 0.79
CA LEU A 455 34.28 1.74 0.33
C LEU A 455 34.90 1.02 1.53
N GLY A 456 35.48 -0.17 1.29
CA GLY A 456 36.02 -1.05 2.33
C GLY A 456 35.01 -2.10 2.77
N ASP A 457 35.46 -3.17 3.43
CA ASP A 457 34.64 -4.37 3.67
C ASP A 457 33.40 -4.09 4.53
N ASP A 458 33.52 -3.17 5.49
CA ASP A 458 32.45 -2.72 6.37
C ASP A 458 31.55 -1.62 5.77
N ALA A 459 31.79 -1.16 4.54
CA ALA A 459 31.00 -0.07 3.98
C ALA A 459 29.53 -0.48 3.75
N CYS A 460 28.61 0.36 4.23
CA CYS A 460 27.18 0.15 4.08
C CYS A 460 26.77 0.07 2.61
N PRO A 461 26.10 -1.02 2.18
CA PRO A 461 25.63 -1.17 0.81
C PRO A 461 24.77 0.00 0.33
N PHE A 462 23.87 0.55 1.16
CA PHE A 462 23.10 1.75 0.82
C PHE A 462 23.98 2.94 0.47
N THR A 463 25.07 3.14 1.20
CA THR A 463 25.97 4.27 0.98
C THR A 463 26.79 4.07 -0.29
N THR A 464 27.32 2.87 -0.55
CA THR A 464 27.99 2.56 -1.83
C THR A 464 27.04 2.72 -3.01
N LEU A 465 25.86 2.07 -2.96
CA LEU A 465 24.87 2.08 -4.03
C LEU A 465 24.29 3.48 -4.29
N TYR A 466 24.20 4.35 -3.27
CA TYR A 466 23.80 5.75 -3.42
C TYR A 466 24.72 6.52 -4.37
N TRP A 467 26.04 6.41 -4.16
CA TRP A 467 27.00 7.12 -4.99
C TRP A 467 27.05 6.55 -6.41
N ASP A 468 26.96 5.22 -6.54
CA ASP A 468 26.84 4.55 -7.82
C ASP A 468 25.56 4.97 -8.58
N PHE A 469 24.41 5.02 -7.90
CA PHE A 469 23.15 5.50 -8.48
C PHE A 469 23.28 6.91 -9.04
N LEU A 470 23.87 7.85 -8.29
CA LEU A 470 24.08 9.21 -8.77
C LEU A 470 25.00 9.24 -9.99
N ALA A 471 26.06 8.42 -10.01
CA ALA A 471 26.98 8.33 -11.14
C ALA A 471 26.31 7.77 -12.39
N ARG A 472 25.58 6.66 -12.27
CA ARG A 472 24.87 6.01 -13.40
C ARG A 472 23.78 6.89 -14.02
N HIS A 473 23.20 7.79 -13.23
CA HIS A 473 22.10 8.65 -13.67
C HIS A 473 22.45 10.15 -13.68
N GLU A 474 23.74 10.51 -13.66
CA GLU A 474 24.21 11.90 -13.57
C GLU A 474 23.61 12.78 -14.67
N GLU A 475 23.66 12.31 -15.93
CA GLU A 475 23.12 13.02 -17.09
C GLU A 475 21.61 13.29 -16.94
N ARG A 476 20.82 12.25 -16.67
CA ARG A 476 19.35 12.34 -16.54
C ARG A 476 18.94 13.23 -15.36
N LEU A 477 19.65 13.10 -14.22
CA LEU A 477 19.31 13.83 -13.00
C LEU A 477 19.80 15.28 -13.02
N SER A 478 20.76 15.63 -13.90
CA SER A 478 21.27 17.01 -14.04
C SER A 478 20.18 18.02 -14.41
N ALA A 479 19.14 17.57 -15.13
CA ALA A 479 17.99 18.38 -15.49
C ALA A 479 17.02 18.63 -14.31
N ASN A 480 17.17 17.93 -13.18
CA ASN A 480 16.30 18.09 -12.02
C ASN A 480 16.90 19.08 -11.00
N PRO A 481 16.30 20.27 -10.79
CA PRO A 481 16.83 21.27 -9.85
C PRO A 481 16.91 20.78 -8.40
N ARG A 482 16.10 19.78 -8.01
CA ARG A 482 16.13 19.21 -6.65
C ARG A 482 17.28 18.22 -6.43
N MET A 483 18.02 17.87 -7.48
CA MET A 483 19.18 16.96 -7.44
C MET A 483 20.52 17.71 -7.51
N THR A 484 20.51 19.02 -7.70
CA THR A 484 21.73 19.83 -7.91
C THR A 484 22.75 19.68 -6.79
N MET A 485 22.32 19.68 -5.52
CA MET A 485 23.25 19.56 -4.38
C MET A 485 23.93 18.17 -4.35
N GLN A 486 23.17 17.11 -4.61
CA GLN A 486 23.65 15.73 -4.62
C GLN A 486 24.66 15.52 -5.74
N LEU A 487 24.37 16.02 -6.95
CA LEU A 487 25.29 15.94 -8.09
C LEU A 487 26.55 16.77 -7.88
N ARG A 488 26.46 17.96 -7.25
CA ARG A 488 27.65 18.72 -6.85
C ARG A 488 28.53 17.96 -5.87
N ASN A 489 27.95 17.19 -4.95
CA ASN A 489 28.74 16.34 -4.06
C ASN A 489 29.41 15.19 -4.81
N LEU A 490 28.74 14.60 -5.81
CA LEU A 490 29.31 13.57 -6.68
C LEU A 490 30.51 14.11 -7.47
N GLN A 491 30.44 15.34 -7.97
CA GLN A 491 31.53 16.02 -8.70
C GLN A 491 32.81 16.23 -7.88
N ARG A 492 32.75 16.10 -6.55
CA ARG A 492 33.93 16.18 -5.67
C ARG A 492 34.71 14.87 -5.58
N LEU A 493 34.14 13.75 -6.02
CA LEU A 493 34.83 12.46 -6.06
C LEU A 493 35.74 12.39 -7.28
N ASP A 494 36.99 11.96 -7.09
CA ASP A 494 37.91 11.74 -8.19
C ASP A 494 37.56 10.48 -9.01
N ALA A 495 38.18 10.33 -10.17
CA ALA A 495 37.90 9.22 -11.09
C ALA A 495 38.21 7.85 -10.48
N HIS A 496 39.26 7.75 -9.66
CA HIS A 496 39.66 6.50 -9.03
C HIS A 496 38.66 6.09 -7.95
N GLU A 497 38.17 7.03 -7.15
CA GLU A 497 37.14 6.78 -6.15
C GLU A 497 35.81 6.37 -6.80
N ARG A 498 35.40 7.04 -7.89
CA ARG A 498 34.21 6.65 -8.67
C ARG A 498 34.33 5.22 -9.21
N GLN A 499 35.48 4.85 -9.75
CA GLN A 499 35.74 3.50 -10.25
C GLN A 499 35.62 2.45 -9.14
N ARG A 500 36.23 2.68 -7.97
CA ARG A 500 36.12 1.77 -6.83
C ARG A 500 34.69 1.62 -6.31
N ILE A 501 33.89 2.69 -6.36
CA ILE A 501 32.46 2.66 -6.00
C ILE A 501 31.70 1.76 -6.98
N ALA A 502 31.94 1.91 -8.29
CA ALA A 502 31.31 1.09 -9.31
C ALA A 502 31.67 -0.40 -9.17
N GLU A 503 32.95 -0.71 -8.91
CA GLU A 503 33.43 -2.08 -8.68
C GLU A 503 32.77 -2.72 -7.45
N ARG A 504 32.70 -1.99 -6.33
CA ARG A 504 32.02 -2.47 -5.12
C ARG A 504 30.52 -2.62 -5.35
N SER A 505 29.89 -1.70 -6.07
CA SER A 505 28.47 -1.78 -6.44
C SER A 505 28.18 -3.03 -7.25
N ALA A 506 29.04 -3.35 -8.23
CA ALA A 506 28.95 -4.58 -9.01
C ALA A 506 29.14 -5.84 -8.15
N ALA A 507 30.06 -5.83 -7.18
CA ALA A 507 30.24 -6.93 -6.23
C ALA A 507 29.01 -7.14 -5.32
N ILE A 508 28.36 -6.05 -4.87
CA ILE A 508 27.08 -6.12 -4.13
C ILE A 508 26.02 -6.82 -4.99
N ARG A 509 25.88 -6.44 -6.27
CA ARG A 509 24.90 -7.04 -7.18
C ARG A 509 25.16 -8.51 -7.48
N ARG A 510 26.43 -8.93 -7.54
CA ARG A 510 26.82 -10.34 -7.66
C ARG A 510 26.66 -11.15 -6.36
N GLY A 511 26.28 -10.51 -5.25
CA GLY A 511 26.11 -11.16 -3.95
C GLY A 511 27.41 -11.43 -3.20
N GLU A 512 28.54 -10.91 -3.65
CA GLU A 512 29.88 -11.20 -3.10
C GLU A 512 30.14 -10.52 -1.74
N ILE A 513 29.32 -9.53 -1.38
CA ILE A 513 29.41 -8.76 -0.12
C ILE A 513 28.30 -9.17 0.88
N ALA A 514 27.42 -10.10 0.47
CA ALA A 514 26.39 -10.68 1.31
C ALA A 514 26.88 -12.01 1.93
N GLY A 515 27.68 -11.89 2.99
CA GLY A 515 28.14 -13.01 3.82
C GLY A 515 28.71 -12.49 5.13
#